data_AF-A0A2A5BJ10-F1
#
_entry.id   AF-A0A2A5BJ10-F1
#
_cell.length_a   1.000
_cell.length_b   1.000
_cell.length_c   1.000
_cell.angle_alpha   90.00
_cell.angle_beta   90.00
_cell.angle_gamma   90.00
#
_symmetry.space_group_name_H-M   'P 1'
#
loop_
_entity.id
_entity.type
_entity.pdbx_description
1 polymer ?
#
loop_
_entity_poly.entity_id
_entity_poly.type
_entity_poly.pdbx_seq_one_letter_code
_entity_poly.pdbx_strand_id
1 'polypeptide(L)'
;MSQIKEPLRTVLRKYCQVECYDPQLLREAISTGQGFPYDTSLFKVQLREAIDMRLISPEEYEELTEEDYDSQDDLQVWLEELWSEIF
;
A
#
# COMPACT_ATOMS: atom_id res chain seq x y z
N MET A 1 -15.04 -0.75 -9.92
CA MET A 1 -15.01 0.50 -9.14
C MET A 1 -14.14 0.20 -7.94
N SER A 2 -12.92 0.72 -7.92
CA SER A 2 -11.97 0.35 -6.88
C SER A 2 -12.47 0.70 -5.49
N GLN A 3 -12.40 -0.28 -4.57
CA GLN A 3 -12.76 -0.08 -3.17
C GLN A 3 -11.65 0.62 -2.37
N ILE A 4 -10.48 0.75 -2.98
CA ILE A 4 -9.30 1.41 -2.40
C ILE A 4 -9.54 2.92 -2.34
N LYS A 5 -9.75 3.40 -1.12
CA LYS A 5 -9.99 4.83 -0.84
C LYS A 5 -8.70 5.63 -0.95
N GLU A 6 -8.82 6.93 -1.17
CA GLU A 6 -7.70 7.85 -0.93
C GLU A 6 -7.54 8.08 0.59
N PRO A 7 -6.30 8.24 1.09
CA PRO A 7 -5.04 8.33 0.35
C PRO A 7 -4.38 7.00 -0.05
N LEU A 8 -4.82 5.85 0.48
CA LEU A 8 -4.20 4.53 0.27
C LEU A 8 -3.87 4.24 -1.20
N ARG A 9 -4.83 4.46 -2.10
CA ARG A 9 -4.64 4.22 -3.55
C ARG A 9 -3.43 4.96 -4.13
N THR A 10 -3.28 6.24 -3.79
CA THR A 10 -2.22 7.07 -4.35
C THR A 10 -0.86 6.73 -3.74
N VAL A 11 -0.85 6.27 -2.49
CA VAL A 11 0.37 5.82 -1.81
C VAL A 11 0.88 4.52 -2.43
N LEU A 12 0.01 3.51 -2.59
CA LEU A 12 0.37 2.25 -3.24
C LEU A 12 0.90 2.51 -4.65
N ARG A 13 0.20 3.34 -5.44
CA ARG A 13 0.64 3.69 -6.80
C ARG A 13 1.99 4.41 -6.86
N LYS A 14 2.34 5.24 -5.87
CA LYS A 14 3.59 6.04 -5.91
C LYS A 14 4.78 5.33 -5.28
N TYR A 15 4.53 4.62 -4.17
CA TYR A 15 5.56 4.06 -3.33
C TYR A 15 5.69 2.55 -3.46
N CYS A 16 4.65 1.87 -3.97
CA CYS A 16 4.63 0.43 -4.17
C CYS A 16 4.62 0.03 -5.66
N GLN A 17 4.83 0.99 -6.57
CA GLN A 17 5.06 0.67 -7.98
C GLN A 17 6.38 -0.09 -8.13
N VAL A 18 6.38 -1.18 -8.90
CA VAL A 18 7.55 -2.07 -9.06
C VAL A 18 8.84 -1.33 -9.47
N GLU A 19 8.71 -0.26 -10.25
CA GLU A 19 9.84 0.55 -10.72
C GLU A 19 10.37 1.56 -9.68
N CYS A 20 9.64 1.81 -8.58
CA CYS A 20 9.94 2.83 -7.58
C CYS A 20 9.77 2.34 -6.13
N TYR A 21 9.64 1.03 -5.90
CA TYR A 21 9.47 0.50 -4.56
C TYR A 21 10.70 0.79 -3.69
N ASP A 22 10.53 1.69 -2.72
CA ASP A 22 11.52 1.95 -1.69
C ASP A 22 10.80 2.07 -0.32
N PRO A 23 10.77 0.97 0.46
CA PRO A 23 10.07 0.95 1.75
C PRO A 23 10.72 1.89 2.76
N GLN A 24 12.01 2.21 2.61
CA GLN A 24 12.69 3.16 3.49
C GLN A 24 12.21 4.59 3.25
N LEU A 25 12.03 5.00 2.00
CA LEU A 25 11.45 6.30 1.66
C LEU A 25 10.02 6.46 2.19
N LEU A 26 9.19 5.43 2.03
CA LEU A 26 7.81 5.45 2.55
C LEU A 26 7.81 5.52 4.08
N ARG A 27 8.64 4.71 4.74
CA ARG A 27 8.78 4.71 6.19
C ARG A 27 9.31 6.04 6.73
N GLU A 28 10.33 6.63 6.12
CA GLU A 28 10.84 7.93 6.50
C GLU A 28 9.79 9.03 6.29
N ALA A 29 9.09 9.02 5.16
CA ALA A 29 8.05 10.01 4.87
C ALA A 29 6.89 9.91 5.88
N ILE A 30 6.51 8.70 6.30
CA ILE A 30 5.49 8.45 7.32
C ILE A 30 5.97 8.85 8.72
N SER A 31 7.21 8.51 9.07
CA SER A 31 7.79 8.74 10.40
C SER A 31 8.11 10.21 10.66
N THR A 32 8.63 10.91 9.65
CA THR A 32 9.01 12.32 9.76
C THR A 32 7.85 13.28 9.48
N GLY A 33 6.80 12.80 8.81
CA GLY A 33 5.71 13.65 8.30
C GLY A 33 6.17 14.66 7.24
N GLN A 34 7.43 14.60 6.80
CA GLN A 34 7.97 15.47 5.76
C GLN A 34 7.91 14.76 4.41
N GLY A 35 7.30 15.41 3.42
CA GLY A 35 7.22 14.88 2.06
C GLY A 35 6.06 13.90 1.80
N PHE A 36 5.31 13.49 2.84
CA PHE A 36 4.06 12.75 2.69
C PHE A 36 2.87 13.72 2.79
N PRO A 37 2.21 14.09 1.67
CA PRO A 37 1.11 15.06 1.69
C PRO A 37 -0.20 14.47 2.23
N TYR A 38 -0.18 13.20 2.66
CA TYR A 38 -1.35 12.45 3.09
C TYR A 38 -1.32 12.24 4.61
N ASP A 39 -2.49 11.99 5.19
CA ASP A 39 -2.59 11.70 6.62
C ASP A 39 -2.10 10.27 6.90
N THR A 40 -0.97 10.16 7.61
CA THR A 40 -0.30 8.88 7.90
C THR A 40 -1.15 7.98 8.80
N SER A 41 -1.92 8.58 9.71
CA SER A 41 -2.83 7.82 10.59
C SER A 41 -4.00 7.27 9.79
N LEU A 42 -4.52 8.04 8.83
CA LEU A 42 -5.57 7.57 7.91
C LEU A 42 -5.04 6.47 6.99
N PHE A 43 -3.86 6.65 6.38
CA PHE A 43 -3.22 5.62 5.56
C PHE A 43 -3.03 4.32 6.34
N LYS A 44 -2.53 4.42 7.58
CA LYS A 44 -2.38 3.29 8.50
C LYS A 44 -3.71 2.55 8.69
N VAL A 45 -4.78 3.25 9.09
CA VAL A 45 -6.07 2.59 9.31
C VAL A 45 -6.62 1.96 8.02
N GLN A 46 -6.51 2.67 6.88
CA GLN A 46 -6.98 2.18 5.59
C GLN A 46 -6.23 0.95 5.11
N LEU A 47 -4.89 0.93 5.21
CA LEU A 47 -4.09 -0.22 4.79
C LEU A 47 -4.40 -1.43 5.68
N ARG A 48 -4.53 -1.25 7.00
CA ARG A 48 -4.93 -2.36 7.88
C ARG A 48 -6.33 -2.88 7.58
N GLU A 49 -7.29 -1.99 7.39
CA GLU A 49 -8.67 -2.35 7.02
C GLU A 49 -8.69 -3.10 5.68
N ALA A 50 -7.93 -2.62 4.69
CA ALA A 50 -7.81 -3.27 3.39
C ALA A 50 -7.20 -4.67 3.47
N ILE A 51 -6.22 -4.86 4.35
CA ILE A 51 -5.61 -6.17 4.62
C ILE A 51 -6.61 -7.12 5.29
N ASP A 52 -7.20 -6.68 6.40
CA ASP A 52 -8.06 -7.51 7.25
C ASP A 52 -9.35 -7.92 6.50
N MET A 53 -9.92 -6.99 5.74
CA MET A 53 -11.14 -7.21 4.97
C MET A 53 -10.87 -7.70 3.53
N ARG A 54 -9.59 -7.88 3.14
CA ARG A 54 -9.18 -8.26 1.77
C ARG A 54 -9.85 -7.39 0.70
N LEU A 55 -9.78 -6.08 0.87
CA LEU A 55 -10.42 -5.10 -0.03
C LEU A 55 -9.64 -4.85 -1.32
N ILE A 56 -8.41 -5.37 -1.41
CA ILE A 56 -7.52 -5.22 -2.56
C ILE A 56 -7.43 -6.59 -3.24
N SER A 57 -7.89 -6.67 -4.49
CA SER A 57 -7.68 -7.84 -5.34
C SER A 57 -6.33 -7.77 -6.07
N PRO A 58 -5.75 -8.89 -6.52
CA PRO A 58 -4.49 -8.92 -7.28
C PRO A 58 -4.57 -8.04 -8.53
N GLU A 59 -5.66 -8.16 -9.29
CA GLU A 59 -5.91 -7.36 -10.49
C GLU A 59 -5.94 -5.85 -10.19
N GLU A 60 -6.57 -5.45 -9.08
CA GLU A 60 -6.61 -4.03 -8.69
C GLU A 60 -5.25 -3.51 -8.25
N TYR A 61 -4.47 -4.37 -7.60
CA TYR A 61 -3.12 -4.04 -7.17
C TYR A 61 -2.20 -3.91 -8.40
N GLU A 62 -2.23 -4.87 -9.31
CA GLU A 62 -1.49 -4.87 -10.58
C GLU A 62 -1.79 -3.61 -11.40
N GLU A 63 -3.06 -3.22 -11.55
CA GLU A 63 -3.42 -1.98 -12.26
C GLU A 63 -2.85 -0.71 -11.60
N LEU A 64 -2.52 -0.76 -10.31
CA LEU A 64 -1.97 0.37 -9.56
C LEU A 64 -0.45 0.41 -9.52
N THR A 65 0.19 -0.75 -9.41
CA THR A 65 1.63 -0.87 -9.11
C THR A 65 2.42 -1.55 -10.23
N GLU A 66 1.73 -2.08 -11.24
CA GLU A 66 2.27 -2.90 -12.33
C GLU A 66 2.94 -4.19 -11.81
N GLU A 67 2.64 -4.57 -10.58
CA GLU A 67 3.16 -5.77 -9.94
C GLU A 67 2.09 -6.86 -9.94
N ASP A 68 2.42 -7.98 -10.58
CA ASP A 68 1.53 -9.12 -10.76
C ASP A 68 1.72 -10.13 -9.62
N TYR A 69 0.59 -10.61 -9.08
CA TYR A 69 0.55 -11.61 -8.02
C TYR A 69 -0.27 -12.81 -8.47
N ASP A 70 0.33 -14.00 -8.35
CA ASP A 70 -0.29 -15.28 -8.75
C ASP A 70 -1.60 -15.59 -8.00
N SER A 71 -1.80 -15.04 -6.79
CA SER A 71 -2.96 -15.32 -5.96
C SER A 71 -3.25 -14.22 -4.94
N GLN A 72 -4.49 -14.17 -4.45
CA GLN A 72 -4.88 -13.28 -3.35
C GLN A 72 -4.02 -13.51 -2.11
N ASP A 73 -3.68 -14.76 -1.79
CA ASP A 73 -2.86 -15.08 -0.61
C ASP A 73 -1.43 -14.52 -0.75
N ASP A 74 -0.81 -14.59 -1.94
CA ASP A 74 0.50 -13.98 -2.20
C ASP A 74 0.47 -12.45 -2.03
N LEU A 75 -0.54 -11.79 -2.61
CA LEU A 75 -0.76 -10.37 -2.39
C LEU A 75 -0.95 -10.07 -0.90
N GLN A 76 -1.67 -10.94 -0.19
CA GLN A 76 -1.98 -10.71 1.22
C GLN A 76 -0.76 -10.82 2.13
N VAL A 77 0.10 -11.81 1.86
CA VAL A 77 1.40 -11.95 2.53
C VAL A 77 2.24 -10.70 2.27
N TRP A 78 2.33 -10.25 1.02
CA TRP A 78 3.09 -9.05 0.68
C TRP A 78 2.55 -7.80 1.39
N LEU A 79 1.23 -7.60 1.43
CA LEU A 79 0.63 -6.46 2.12
C LEU A 79 0.90 -6.48 3.63
N GLU A 80 0.91 -7.66 4.27
CA GLU A 80 1.27 -7.81 5.68
C GLU A 80 2.76 -7.56 5.94
N GLU A 81 3.64 -8.01 5.06
CA GLU A 81 5.07 -7.70 5.12
C GLU A 81 5.31 -6.19 4.97
N LEU A 82 4.71 -5.56 3.96
CA LEU A 82 4.75 -4.11 3.76
C LEU A 82 4.29 -3.36 5.02
N TRP A 83 3.17 -3.78 5.61
CA TRP A 83 2.67 -3.20 6.84
C TRP A 83 3.70 -3.27 7.98
N SER A 84 4.32 -4.44 8.17
CA SER A 84 5.32 -4.67 9.20
C SER A 84 6.65 -3.95 8.94
N GLU A 85 7.00 -3.69 7.68
CA GLU A 85 8.20 -2.92 7.34
C GLU A 85 8.02 -1.42 7.63
N ILE A 86 6.82 -0.90 7.39
CA ILE A 86 6.48 0.51 7.56
C ILE A 86 6.19 0.86 9.02
N PHE A 87 5.43 0.01 9.74
CA PHE A 87 4.87 0.31 11.07
C PHE A 87 5.36 -0.63 12.17
#